data_AF-A0A078GUM6-F1
#
_entry.id   AF-A0A078GUM6-F1
#
_cell.length_a   1.000
_cell.length_b   1.000
_cell.length_c   1.000
_cell.angle_alpha   90.00
_cell.angle_beta   90.00
_cell.angle_gamma   90.00
#
_symmetry.space_group_name_H-M   'P 1'
#
loop_
_entity.id
_entity.type
_entity.pdbx_description
1 polymer ?
#
loop_
_entity_poly.entity_id
_entity_poly.type
_entity_poly.pdbx_seq_one_letter_code
_entity_poly.pdbx_strand_id
1 'polypeptide(L)'
;MATQQHRGEKALVLWDINNCPIPDGHDPFMVVHRIQTALGLVRRCGEISMTAIGNNLTKILGGEDVMRKLSSIGISLKNGHDYQEDLYDWAEKNPPPATMMVIDGHEQLGWLAPTLCDLEHDVLTARVKT
;
A
#
# COMPACT_ATOMS: atom_id res chain seq x y z
N MET A 1 -0.73 -30.30 -16.00
CA MET A 1 -0.82 -29.10 -16.84
C MET A 1 -0.38 -27.92 -15.99
N ALA A 2 0.83 -27.40 -16.23
CA ALA A 2 1.38 -26.29 -15.45
C ALA A 2 1.03 -24.99 -16.16
N THR A 3 0.16 -24.18 -15.57
CA THR A 3 -0.12 -22.82 -16.04
C THR A 3 1.14 -21.98 -15.84
N GLN A 4 1.86 -21.68 -16.92
CA GLN A 4 2.86 -20.62 -16.93
C GLN A 4 2.13 -19.29 -16.72
N GLN A 5 2.00 -18.87 -15.47
CA GLN A 5 1.65 -17.50 -15.15
C GLN A 5 2.85 -16.63 -15.52
N HIS A 6 2.62 -15.63 -16.35
CA HIS A 6 3.57 -14.55 -16.63
C HIS A 6 4.06 -14.00 -15.28
N ARG A 7 5.31 -14.29 -14.90
CA ARG A 7 5.85 -13.97 -13.57
C ARG A 7 6.27 -12.50 -13.53
N GLY A 8 5.29 -11.60 -13.64
CA GLY A 8 5.49 -10.19 -13.32
C GLY A 8 5.89 -10.06 -11.85
N GLU A 9 6.61 -8.99 -11.52
CA GLU A 9 7.03 -8.72 -10.14
C GLU A 9 5.81 -8.63 -9.22
N LYS A 10 5.98 -8.98 -7.95
CA LYS A 10 4.92 -8.75 -6.95
C LYS A 10 5.11 -7.39 -6.32
N ALA A 11 4.01 -6.73 -6.01
CA ALA A 11 4.03 -5.49 -5.27
C ALA A 11 3.17 -5.55 -4.01
N LEU A 12 3.69 -5.01 -2.91
CA LEU A 12 2.93 -4.65 -1.71
C LEU A 12 2.84 -3.13 -1.61
N VAL A 13 1.64 -2.62 -1.39
CA VAL A 13 1.38 -1.22 -1.06
C VAL A 13 0.71 -1.17 0.32
N LEU A 14 1.39 -0.58 1.29
CA LEU A 14 0.85 -0.27 2.60
C LEU A 14 0.53 1.21 2.64
N TRP A 15 -0.72 1.55 2.93
CA TRP A 15 -1.21 2.92 2.88
C TRP A 15 -1.80 3.31 4.22
N ASP A 16 -1.12 4.20 4.96
CA ASP A 16 -1.70 4.85 6.13
C ASP A 16 -2.75 5.87 5.67
N ILE A 17 -4.02 5.46 5.74
CA ILE A 17 -5.16 6.28 5.31
C ILE A 17 -5.53 7.35 6.35
N ASN A 18 -5.02 7.24 7.59
CA ASN A 18 -5.20 8.27 8.60
C ASN A 18 -4.32 9.49 8.29
N ASN A 19 -3.06 9.26 7.92
CA ASN A 19 -2.11 10.33 7.60
C ASN A 19 -2.21 10.80 6.14
N CYS A 20 -2.66 9.92 5.25
CA CYS A 20 -2.86 10.21 3.82
C CYS A 20 -4.30 9.87 3.40
N PRO A 21 -5.34 10.58 3.90
CA PRO A 21 -6.73 10.28 3.56
C PRO A 21 -7.04 10.59 2.10
N ILE A 22 -8.13 10.02 1.59
CA ILE A 22 -8.70 10.42 0.29
C ILE A 22 -9.20 11.87 0.40
N PRO A 23 -8.78 12.78 -0.49
CA PRO A 23 -9.27 14.15 -0.47
C PRO A 23 -10.78 14.24 -0.72
N ASP A 24 -11.42 15.23 -0.12
CA ASP A 24 -12.87 15.43 -0.26
C ASP A 24 -13.32 15.50 -1.72
N GLY A 25 -14.47 14.89 -2.02
CA GLY A 25 -15.05 14.85 -3.35
C GLY A 25 -14.30 13.96 -4.36
N HIS A 26 -13.24 13.27 -3.96
CA HIS A 26 -12.51 12.35 -4.84
C HIS A 26 -13.05 10.94 -4.73
N ASP A 27 -13.11 10.27 -5.88
CA ASP A 27 -13.52 8.87 -5.95
C ASP A 27 -12.38 7.93 -5.50
N PRO A 28 -12.62 7.01 -4.55
CA PRO A 28 -11.60 6.09 -4.06
C PRO A 28 -10.97 5.23 -5.16
N PHE A 29 -11.77 4.76 -6.13
CA PHE A 29 -11.25 3.96 -7.25
C PHE A 29 -10.26 4.77 -8.09
N MET A 30 -10.56 6.03 -8.38
CA MET A 30 -9.64 6.90 -9.12
C MET A 30 -8.34 7.17 -8.35
N VAL A 31 -8.38 7.34 -7.02
CA VAL A 31 -7.18 7.51 -6.21
C VAL A 31 -6.30 6.25 -6.26
N VAL A 32 -6.88 5.08 -6.02
CA VAL A 32 -6.16 3.79 -6.10
C VAL A 32 -5.53 3.58 -7.48
N HIS A 33 -6.30 3.81 -8.54
CA HIS A 33 -5.82 3.66 -9.91
C HIS A 33 -4.65 4.62 -10.22
N ARG A 34 -4.72 5.86 -9.72
CA ARG A 34 -3.63 6.84 -9.87
C ARG A 34 -2.37 6.43 -9.13
N ILE A 35 -2.48 5.92 -7.89
CA ILE A 35 -1.34 5.39 -7.14
C ILE A 35 -0.66 4.29 -7.95
N GLN A 36 -1.42 3.29 -8.38
CA GLN A 36 -0.89 2.15 -9.14
C GLN A 36 -0.23 2.57 -10.46
N THR A 37 -0.83 3.54 -11.17
CA THR A 37 -0.34 4.01 -12.47
C THR A 37 0.90 4.90 -12.34
N ALA A 38 0.89 5.87 -11.42
CA ALA A 38 1.98 6.82 -11.24
C ALA A 38 3.31 6.14 -10.88
N LEU A 39 3.21 4.97 -10.26
CA LEU A 39 4.35 4.19 -9.80
C LEU A 39 4.72 3.04 -10.74
N GLY A 40 4.08 2.97 -11.91
CA GLY A 40 4.33 1.94 -12.91
C GLY A 40 3.97 0.53 -12.48
N LEU A 41 3.27 0.34 -11.34
CA LEU A 41 2.94 -0.98 -10.81
C LEU A 41 2.08 -1.78 -11.79
N VAL A 42 1.13 -1.14 -12.47
CA VAL A 42 0.27 -1.80 -13.47
C VAL A 42 1.07 -2.39 -14.65
N ARG A 43 2.23 -1.79 -14.98
CA ARG A 43 3.07 -2.24 -16.11
C ARG A 43 4.16 -3.23 -15.68
N ARG A 44 4.64 -3.10 -14.45
CA ARG A 44 5.77 -3.86 -13.91
C ARG A 44 5.32 -5.13 -13.18
N CYS A 45 4.19 -5.06 -12.48
CA CYS A 45 3.79 -6.07 -11.52
C CYS A 45 2.65 -6.94 -12.05
N GLY A 46 2.79 -8.25 -11.89
CA GLY A 46 1.73 -9.22 -12.23
C GLY A 46 0.67 -9.32 -11.14
N GLU A 47 1.03 -8.97 -9.91
CA GLU A 47 0.18 -9.01 -8.73
C GLU A 47 0.50 -7.80 -7.85
N ILE A 48 -0.54 -7.05 -7.47
CA ILE A 48 -0.44 -5.88 -6.60
C ILE A 48 -1.35 -6.13 -5.41
N SER A 49 -0.77 -6.34 -4.23
CA SER A 49 -1.46 -6.39 -2.95
C SER A 49 -1.45 -4.99 -2.34
N MET A 50 -2.61 -4.44 -2.00
CA MET A 50 -2.71 -3.11 -1.43
C MET A 50 -3.60 -3.12 -0.20
N THR A 51 -3.09 -2.53 0.89
CA THR A 51 -3.73 -2.52 2.20
C THR A 51 -3.80 -1.10 2.72
N ALA A 52 -5.02 -0.63 3.03
CA ALA A 52 -5.24 0.60 3.77
C ALA A 52 -5.21 0.30 5.27
N ILE A 53 -4.35 1.01 5.99
CA ILE A 53 -4.09 0.86 7.41
C ILE A 53 -4.53 2.14 8.11
N GLY A 54 -5.26 2.02 9.21
CA GLY A 54 -5.65 3.18 9.98
C GLY A 54 -6.23 2.82 11.33
N ASN A 55 -5.99 3.67 12.33
CA ASN A 55 -6.67 3.57 13.61
C ASN A 55 -8.09 4.12 13.47
N ASN A 56 -9.08 3.35 13.90
CA ASN A 56 -10.46 3.83 13.99
C ASN A 56 -11.00 4.27 12.62
N LEU A 57 -10.89 3.38 11.63
CA LEU A 57 -11.28 3.59 10.22
C LEU A 57 -12.70 4.19 10.04
N THR A 58 -13.59 4.00 11.01
CA THR A 58 -14.96 4.57 11.02
C THR A 58 -15.00 6.07 11.33
N LYS A 59 -13.95 6.64 11.93
CA LYS A 59 -13.85 8.08 12.27
C LYS A 59 -13.16 8.92 11.20
N ILE A 60 -12.61 8.30 10.16
CA ILE A 60 -12.05 9.03 9.01
C ILE A 60 -13.19 9.77 8.30
N LEU A 61 -12.93 10.95 7.75
CA LEU A 61 -13.92 11.69 6.95
C LEU A 61 -14.41 10.83 5.78
N GLY A 62 -15.73 10.67 5.67
CA GLY A 62 -16.35 9.73 4.72
C GLY A 62 -16.20 8.23 5.08
N GLY A 63 -15.76 7.93 6.30
CA GLY A 63 -15.22 6.64 6.76
C GLY A 63 -15.93 5.38 6.27
N GLU A 64 -17.18 5.14 6.68
CA GLU A 64 -17.85 3.88 6.31
C GLU A 64 -18.05 3.70 4.80
N ASP A 65 -18.39 4.78 4.08
CA ASP A 65 -18.61 4.73 2.63
C ASP A 65 -17.29 4.62 1.86
N VAL A 66 -16.25 5.32 2.30
CA VAL A 66 -14.90 5.23 1.73
C VAL A 66 -14.31 3.84 1.96
N MET A 67 -14.37 3.32 3.20
CA MET A 67 -13.89 1.99 3.52
C MET A 67 -14.63 0.92 2.71
N ARG A 68 -15.97 1.00 2.63
CA ARG A 68 -16.77 0.07 1.83
C ARG A 68 -16.37 0.10 0.37
N LYS A 69 -16.16 1.30 -0.20
CA LYS A 69 -15.69 1.45 -1.58
C LYS A 69 -14.31 0.84 -1.77
N LEU A 70 -13.36 1.12 -0.88
CA LEU A 70 -12.01 0.55 -0.91
C LEU A 70 -12.03 -0.99 -0.86
N SER A 71 -12.83 -1.58 0.04
CA SER A 71 -13.00 -3.04 0.06
C SER A 71 -13.63 -3.58 -1.22
N SER A 72 -14.61 -2.88 -1.79
CA SER A 72 -15.29 -3.32 -3.02
C SER A 72 -14.37 -3.36 -4.25
N ILE A 73 -13.32 -2.53 -4.27
CA ILE A 73 -12.32 -2.51 -5.34
C ILE A 73 -11.10 -3.40 -5.04
N GLY A 74 -11.15 -4.18 -3.96
CA GLY A 74 -10.13 -5.17 -3.61
C GLY A 74 -9.01 -4.67 -2.70
N ILE A 75 -9.19 -3.54 -2.01
CA ILE A 75 -8.22 -3.06 -1.01
C ILE A 75 -8.51 -3.69 0.35
N SER A 76 -7.49 -4.32 0.93
CA SER A 76 -7.56 -4.85 2.29
C SER A 76 -7.60 -3.71 3.30
N LEU A 77 -8.43 -3.84 4.34
CA LEU A 77 -8.51 -2.86 5.41
C LEU A 77 -7.91 -3.45 6.69
N LYS A 78 -6.94 -2.77 7.28
CA LYS A 78 -6.32 -3.16 8.56
C LYS A 78 -6.55 -2.06 9.59
N ASN A 79 -7.16 -2.43 10.72
CA ASN A 79 -7.29 -1.51 11.85
C ASN A 79 -6.00 -1.57 12.69
N GLY A 80 -5.31 -0.44 12.82
CA GLY A 80 -4.03 -0.35 13.52
C GLY A 80 -3.13 0.71 12.92
N HIS A 81 -1.94 0.85 13.48
CA HIS A 81 -0.88 1.74 13.00
C HIS A 81 0.47 1.01 12.84
N ASP A 82 0.59 -0.21 13.38
CA ASP A 82 1.78 -1.03 13.20
C ASP A 82 1.63 -1.95 11.99
N TYR A 83 2.56 -1.80 11.07
CA TYR A 83 2.66 -2.57 9.84
C TYR A 83 4.11 -2.98 9.53
N GLN A 84 5.00 -2.85 10.52
CA GLN A 84 6.39 -3.27 10.39
C GLN A 84 6.50 -4.79 10.25
N GLU A 85 5.76 -5.54 11.07
CA GLU A 85 5.69 -7.00 10.94
C GLU A 85 5.14 -7.42 9.58
N ASP A 86 4.14 -6.72 9.04
CA ASP A 86 3.59 -7.02 7.71
C ASP A 86 4.66 -6.89 6.60
N LEU A 87 5.55 -5.89 6.72
CA LEU A 87 6.65 -5.69 5.77
C LEU A 87 7.63 -6.86 5.80
N TYR A 88 8.08 -7.28 6.99
CA TYR A 88 9.01 -8.41 7.13
C TYR A 88 8.37 -9.72 6.66
N ASP A 89 7.14 -10.00 7.10
CA ASP A 89 6.38 -11.20 6.72
C ASP A 89 6.18 -11.29 5.21
N TRP A 90 5.92 -10.15 4.56
CA TRP A 90 5.73 -10.12 3.13
C TRP A 90 7.07 -10.26 2.39
N ALA A 91 8.13 -9.61 2.86
CA ALA A 91 9.46 -9.69 2.27
C ALA A 91 10.02 -11.13 2.32
N GLU A 92 9.83 -11.85 3.43
CA GLU A 92 10.24 -13.25 3.55
C GLU A 92 9.54 -14.15 2.52
N LYS A 93 8.25 -13.90 2.27
CA LYS A 93 7.42 -14.68 1.33
C LYS A 93 7.63 -14.29 -0.13
N ASN A 94 8.17 -13.09 -0.39
CA ASN A 94 8.31 -12.52 -1.72
C ASN A 94 9.74 -11.99 -1.93
N PRO A 95 10.73 -12.89 -2.13
CA PRO A 95 12.10 -12.48 -2.40
C PRO A 95 12.19 -11.74 -3.75
N PRO A 96 13.24 -10.91 -3.94
CA PRO A 96 13.43 -10.16 -5.19
C PRO A 96 13.39 -11.02 -6.46
N PRO A 97 12.83 -10.50 -7.58
CA PRO A 97 12.36 -9.13 -7.76
C PRO A 97 10.94 -8.92 -7.18
N ALA A 98 10.82 -7.97 -6.26
CA ALA A 98 9.59 -7.63 -5.55
C ALA A 98 9.63 -6.15 -5.13
N THR A 99 8.50 -5.45 -5.23
CA THR A 99 8.39 -4.04 -4.83
C THR A 99 7.59 -3.92 -3.55
N MET A 100 8.13 -3.27 -2.53
CA MET A 100 7.33 -2.76 -1.41
C MET A 100 7.21 -1.24 -1.51
N MET A 101 6.03 -0.74 -1.17
CA MET A 101 5.73 0.68 -1.14
C MET A 101 4.93 1.01 0.13
N VAL A 102 5.36 2.07 0.81
CA VAL A 102 4.66 2.64 1.96
C VAL A 102 4.20 4.05 1.61
N ILE A 103 2.90 4.34 1.80
CA ILE A 103 2.29 5.66 1.71
C ILE A 103 1.95 6.10 3.13
N ASP A 104 2.71 7.06 3.65
CA ASP A 104 2.51 7.59 5.00
C ASP A 104 2.87 9.08 5.06
N GLY A 105 2.37 9.76 6.08
CA GLY A 105 2.67 11.15 6.40
C GLY A 105 4.13 11.36 6.83
N HIS A 106 4.60 12.58 6.62
CA HIS A 106 6.00 12.98 6.76
C HIS A 106 6.62 12.73 8.14
N GLU A 107 5.84 12.76 9.22
CA GLU A 107 6.36 12.60 10.59
C GLU A 107 6.53 11.13 11.00
N GLN A 108 5.84 10.19 10.36
CA GLN A 108 5.86 8.78 10.74
C GLN A 108 6.94 7.97 10.00
N LEU A 109 7.47 8.44 8.87
CA LEU A 109 8.53 7.71 8.18
C LEU A 109 9.84 7.58 8.98
N GLY A 110 10.05 8.44 9.99
CA GLY A 110 11.25 8.40 10.82
C GLY A 110 11.39 7.12 11.64
N TRP A 111 10.29 6.55 12.13
CA TRP A 111 10.35 5.32 12.93
C TRP A 111 10.47 4.06 12.07
N LEU A 112 10.02 4.11 10.82
CA LEU A 112 10.12 3.01 9.84
C LEU A 112 11.47 2.94 9.14
N ALA A 113 12.28 4.00 9.21
CA ALA A 113 13.56 4.06 8.52
C ALA A 113 14.48 2.84 8.83
N PRO A 114 14.64 2.37 10.08
CA PRO A 114 15.46 1.19 10.38
C PRO A 114 14.92 -0.08 9.69
N THR A 115 13.62 -0.29 9.70
CA THR A 115 12.96 -1.42 9.02
C THR A 115 13.21 -1.38 7.52
N LEU A 116 13.07 -0.20 6.91
CA LEU A 116 13.30 -0.06 5.48
C LEU A 116 14.77 -0.31 5.13
N CYS A 117 15.72 0.15 5.96
CA CYS A 117 17.15 -0.14 5.80
C CYS A 117 17.46 -1.64 5.87
N ASP A 118 16.84 -2.38 6.79
CA ASP A 118 17.03 -3.84 6.87
C ASP A 118 16.50 -4.58 5.63
N LEU A 119 15.52 -3.98 4.94
CA LEU A 119 14.89 -4.51 3.74
C LEU A 119 15.55 -3.99 2.44
N GLU A 120 16.61 -3.18 2.51
CA GLU A 120 17.29 -2.52 1.37
C GLU A 120 18.02 -3.50 0.43
N HIS A 121 17.24 -4.24 -0.34
CA HIS A 121 17.65 -4.51 -1.72
C HIS A 121 16.63 -4.01 -2.76
N ASP A 122 15.35 -3.70 -2.44
CA ASP A 122 14.37 -3.20 -3.44
C ASP A 122 13.13 -2.44 -2.86
N VAL A 123 13.25 -1.65 -1.78
CA VAL A 123 12.09 -0.89 -1.24
C VAL A 123 11.96 0.49 -1.90
N LEU A 124 10.82 0.76 -2.55
CA LEU A 124 10.52 2.06 -3.16
C LEU A 124 9.64 2.89 -2.23
N THR A 125 10.24 3.87 -1.56
CA THR A 125 9.51 4.87 -0.77
C THR A 125 8.90 5.92 -1.70
N ALA A 126 7.59 6.07 -1.68
CA ALA A 126 6.89 7.03 -2.52
C ALA A 126 6.13 8.05 -1.65
N ARG A 127 6.42 9.32 -1.92
CA ARG A 127 5.88 10.47 -1.18
C ARG A 127 4.69 11.06 -1.93
N VAL A 128 3.52 11.12 -1.30
CA VAL A 128 2.41 11.93 -1.81
C VAL A 128 2.71 13.38 -1.43
N LYS A 129 2.98 14.24 -2.42
CA LYS A 129 3.00 15.69 -2.21
C LYS A 129 1.54 16.17 -2.27
N THR A 130 1.06 16.73 -1.16
CA THR A 130 -0.17 17.53 -1.10
C THR A 130 0.07 18.94 -1.61
#